data_AF-A0AAE5X041-F1
#
_entry.id   AF-A0AAE5X041-F1
#
_cell.length_a   1.000
_cell.length_b   1.000
_cell.length_c   1.000
_cell.angle_alpha   90.00
_cell.angle_beta   90.00
_cell.angle_gamma   90.00
#
_symmetry.space_group_name_H-M   'P 1'
#
loop_
_entity.id
_entity.type
_entity.pdbx_description
1 polymer ?
#
loop_
_entity_poly.entity_id
_entity_poly.type
_entity_poly.pdbx_seq_one_letter_code
_entity_poly.pdbx_strand_id
1 'polypeptide(L)'
;MLHPLAAPNYADRIGFAHLTRQAFEGVDLHPLRERLLARIAEGTALAGEGLDLSLIAQLMGEKEAGLVIQSEVLSFHQLFRTPTAAPKPGLRVLALAADIDMGGNTPIEFLLEGSDIELLTLYVTKTSGLPETLPEHDVAIVVASDSEECREALALIETAAPRWPRPLLNRPELIGNLDRDKLYRLLADIPGLDIPVTAHATRAQLSALAAGRIACAEITDELHFPMIARPRGTHAGVGLAKLDDAAALAAYLAERQEQDFFVARFVDYASPDGLYRKIRLTMVDGKPYACHMAIADRWDIWYLNAYMAFSEEKRAEEAIFMQDFDRAFAARHRHALDEMSRRVGLDYFIVDCAENQNGELLVFEADNTAVVHNMDSPVVFPYKPPQMRKIFAAFTAMLSRRAKGIAEADVGTAA
;
A
#
# COMPACT_ATOMS: atom_id res chain seq x y z
N MET A 1 7.92 41.85 22.33
CA MET A 1 7.66 40.50 22.84
C MET A 1 7.18 39.68 21.66
N LEU A 2 8.03 38.81 21.14
CA LEU A 2 7.64 37.83 20.12
C LEU A 2 6.63 36.88 20.79
N HIS A 3 5.40 36.82 20.27
CA HIS A 3 4.52 35.70 20.59
C HIS A 3 5.26 34.41 20.24
N PRO A 4 5.27 33.38 21.10
CA PRO A 4 5.67 32.07 20.64
C PRO A 4 4.72 31.72 19.50
N LEU A 5 5.27 31.45 18.31
CA LEU A 5 4.56 30.74 17.25
C LEU A 5 3.95 29.51 17.94
N ALA A 6 2.62 29.48 18.05
CA ALA A 6 1.92 28.41 18.76
C ALA A 6 2.41 27.09 18.18
N ALA A 7 3.04 26.24 19.01
CA ALA A 7 3.44 24.92 18.57
C ALA A 7 2.20 24.23 17.97
N PRO A 8 2.32 23.58 16.79
CA PRO A 8 1.19 22.92 16.18
C PRO A 8 0.56 21.96 17.19
N ASN A 9 -0.75 22.13 17.43
CA ASN A 9 -1.51 21.34 18.38
C ASN A 9 -1.75 19.94 17.81
N TYR A 10 -0.77 19.05 17.95
CA TYR A 10 -0.94 17.62 17.63
C TYR A 10 -1.54 16.87 18.82
N ALA A 11 -2.21 15.75 18.55
CA ALA A 11 -2.66 14.83 19.58
C ALA A 11 -1.82 13.54 19.56
N ASP A 12 -1.32 13.14 20.72
CA ASP A 12 -0.60 11.88 20.88
C ASP A 12 -1.55 10.69 20.76
N ARG A 13 -1.07 9.64 20.10
CA ARG A 13 -1.77 8.36 19.96
C ARG A 13 -0.84 7.18 20.24
N ILE A 14 -1.41 6.00 20.45
CA ILE A 14 -0.71 4.73 20.58
C ILE A 14 -0.07 4.36 19.23
N GLY A 15 -0.83 4.48 18.15
CA GLY A 15 -0.29 4.30 16.80
C GLY A 15 -0.72 3.02 16.09
N PHE A 16 -0.66 3.07 14.77
CA PHE A 16 -1.09 2.00 13.87
C PHE A 16 -0.25 0.74 14.05
N ALA A 17 1.08 0.89 14.02
CA ALA A 17 1.98 -0.25 14.05
C ALA A 17 1.86 -1.02 15.36
N HIS A 18 1.74 -0.30 16.48
CA HIS A 18 1.60 -0.91 17.79
C HIS A 18 0.28 -1.67 17.96
N LEU A 19 -0.85 -1.04 17.62
CA LEU A 19 -2.18 -1.66 17.77
C LEU A 19 -2.37 -2.84 16.81
N THR A 20 -1.92 -2.71 15.56
CA THR A 20 -1.98 -3.82 14.61
C THR A 20 -1.07 -4.98 15.03
N ARG A 21 0.12 -4.71 15.60
CA ARG A 21 0.98 -5.76 16.15
C ARG A 21 0.31 -6.52 17.29
N GLN A 22 -0.31 -5.81 18.22
CA GLN A 22 -1.07 -6.45 19.31
C GLN A 22 -2.20 -7.34 18.76
N ALA A 23 -3.00 -6.83 17.82
CA ALA A 23 -4.05 -7.62 17.18
C ALA A 23 -3.48 -8.85 16.44
N PHE A 24 -2.39 -8.67 15.69
CA PHE A 24 -1.75 -9.73 14.93
C PHE A 24 -1.17 -10.84 15.82
N GLU A 25 -0.63 -10.47 16.98
CA GLU A 25 -0.10 -11.41 17.99
C GLU A 25 -1.20 -12.05 18.86
N GLY A 26 -2.48 -11.72 18.61
CA GLY A 26 -3.62 -12.28 19.34
C GLY A 26 -3.84 -11.68 20.72
N VAL A 27 -3.29 -10.49 21.00
CA VAL A 27 -3.57 -9.75 22.23
C VAL A 27 -5.03 -9.29 22.20
N ASP A 28 -5.76 -9.53 23.29
CA ASP A 28 -7.13 -9.05 23.42
C ASP A 28 -7.17 -7.52 23.56
N LEU A 29 -7.71 -6.84 22.56
CA LEU A 29 -7.87 -5.38 22.53
C LEU A 29 -9.14 -4.89 23.24
N HIS A 30 -10.06 -5.76 23.67
CA HIS A 30 -11.29 -5.35 24.36
C HIS A 30 -11.03 -4.49 25.60
N PRO A 31 -10.09 -4.83 26.51
CA PRO A 31 -9.83 -4.00 27.70
C PRO A 31 -9.37 -2.58 27.34
N LEU A 32 -8.59 -2.44 26.28
CA LEU A 32 -8.16 -1.14 25.78
C LEU A 32 -9.35 -0.38 25.17
N ARG A 33 -10.17 -1.05 24.37
CA ARG A 33 -11.40 -0.48 23.78
C ARG A 33 -12.34 0.07 24.84
N GLU A 34 -12.67 -0.73 25.86
CA GLU A 34 -13.59 -0.34 26.94
C GLU A 34 -13.04 0.85 27.74
N ARG A 35 -11.72 0.90 27.97
CA ARG A 35 -11.07 2.03 28.63
C ARG A 35 -11.19 3.32 27.80
N LEU A 36 -11.00 3.25 26.48
CA LEU A 36 -11.12 4.41 25.60
C LEU A 36 -12.58 4.87 25.48
N LEU A 37 -13.53 3.94 25.38
CA LEU A 37 -14.97 4.23 25.40
C LEU A 37 -15.41 4.92 26.69
N ALA A 38 -14.93 4.46 27.85
CA ALA A 38 -15.22 5.10 29.13
C ALA A 38 -14.72 6.55 29.17
N ARG A 39 -13.50 6.81 28.68
CA ARG A 39 -12.97 8.18 28.59
C ARG A 39 -13.77 9.07 27.65
N ILE A 40 -14.29 8.54 26.54
CA ILE A 40 -15.18 9.28 25.63
C ILE A 40 -16.50 9.62 26.35
N ALA A 41 -17.11 8.65 27.02
CA ALA A 41 -18.35 8.84 27.77
C ALA A 41 -18.20 9.88 28.91
N GLU A 42 -17.02 9.94 29.52
CA GLU A 42 -16.66 10.93 30.55
C GLU A 42 -16.29 12.31 29.97
N GLY A 43 -16.14 12.44 28.65
CA GLY A 43 -15.67 13.67 28.00
C GLY A 43 -14.20 14.00 28.27
N THR A 44 -13.39 13.00 28.64
CA THR A 44 -11.96 13.16 29.01
C THR A 44 -11.00 12.58 27.96
N ALA A 45 -11.54 11.99 26.89
CA ALA A 45 -10.73 11.43 25.80
C ALA A 45 -10.05 12.54 24.98
N LEU A 46 -8.78 12.33 24.65
CA LEU A 46 -8.05 13.17 23.70
C LEU A 46 -8.33 12.72 22.26
N ALA A 47 -8.09 13.59 21.27
CA ALA A 47 -8.33 13.26 19.87
C ALA A 47 -7.57 12.00 19.41
N GLY A 48 -6.31 11.83 19.83
CA GLY A 48 -5.52 10.65 19.47
C GLY A 48 -6.07 9.34 20.04
N GLU A 49 -6.69 9.39 21.23
CA GLU A 49 -7.38 8.25 21.83
C GLU A 49 -8.66 7.88 21.06
N GLY A 50 -9.38 8.87 20.55
CA GLY A 50 -10.51 8.63 19.65
C GLY A 50 -10.06 7.99 18.33
N LEU A 51 -8.92 8.44 17.77
CA LEU A 51 -8.36 7.85 16.56
C LEU A 51 -7.86 6.42 16.78
N ASP A 52 -7.24 6.13 17.93
CA ASP A 52 -6.86 4.76 18.31
C ASP A 52 -8.09 3.86 18.49
N LEU A 53 -9.18 4.38 19.10
CA LEU A 53 -10.44 3.63 19.23
C LEU A 53 -11.04 3.30 17.86
N SER A 54 -11.02 4.24 16.91
CA SER A 54 -11.42 3.99 15.53
C SER A 54 -10.63 2.82 14.92
N LEU A 55 -9.31 2.83 15.08
CA LEU A 55 -8.45 1.76 14.56
C LEU A 55 -8.76 0.42 15.24
N ILE A 56 -8.94 0.39 16.56
CA ILE A 56 -9.27 -0.83 17.31
C ILE A 56 -10.59 -1.42 16.81
N ALA A 57 -11.63 -0.60 16.62
CA ALA A 57 -12.91 -1.06 16.07
C ALA A 57 -12.72 -1.71 14.69
N GLN A 58 -11.94 -1.10 13.79
CA GLN A 58 -11.65 -1.66 12.48
C GLN A 58 -10.86 -2.98 12.56
N LEU A 59 -9.86 -3.07 13.43
CA LEU A 59 -9.08 -4.30 13.68
C LEU A 59 -9.95 -5.44 14.22
N MET A 60 -11.03 -5.12 14.92
CA MET A 60 -12.01 -6.07 15.44
C MET A 60 -13.11 -6.44 14.43
N GLY A 61 -13.03 -5.94 13.20
CA GLY A 61 -13.99 -6.21 12.12
C GLY A 61 -15.20 -5.26 12.09
N GLU A 62 -15.23 -4.25 12.97
CA GLU A 62 -16.30 -3.25 13.05
C GLU A 62 -15.98 -2.03 12.16
N LYS A 63 -15.73 -2.26 10.87
CA LYS A 63 -15.24 -1.24 9.91
C LYS A 63 -16.08 0.04 9.95
N GLU A 64 -17.40 -0.08 9.78
CA GLU A 64 -18.33 1.06 9.72
C GLU A 64 -18.32 1.88 11.01
N ALA A 65 -18.33 1.21 12.18
CA ALA A 65 -18.28 1.90 13.47
C ALA A 65 -16.95 2.65 13.64
N GLY A 66 -15.84 2.02 13.25
CA GLY A 66 -14.53 2.67 13.26
C GLY A 66 -14.46 3.90 12.37
N LEU A 67 -15.05 3.86 11.17
CA LEU A 67 -15.10 5.01 10.25
C LEU A 67 -15.96 6.17 10.78
N VAL A 68 -17.06 5.87 11.47
CA VAL A 68 -17.89 6.88 12.15
C VAL A 68 -17.06 7.60 13.24
N ILE A 69 -16.37 6.84 14.10
CA ILE A 69 -15.50 7.40 15.14
C ILE A 69 -14.38 8.25 14.50
N GLN A 70 -13.77 7.75 13.41
CA GLN A 70 -12.72 8.49 12.69
C GLN A 70 -13.25 9.84 12.20
N SER A 71 -14.39 9.84 11.51
CA SER A 71 -15.01 11.04 10.94
C SER A 71 -15.33 12.07 12.03
N GLU A 72 -15.85 11.62 13.18
CA GLU A 72 -16.13 12.49 14.31
C GLU A 72 -14.85 13.13 14.86
N VAL A 73 -13.80 12.34 15.10
CA VAL A 73 -12.51 12.86 15.58
C VAL A 73 -11.90 13.86 14.59
N LEU A 74 -11.90 13.52 13.30
CA LEU A 74 -11.33 14.35 12.23
C LEU A 74 -12.12 15.65 12.00
N SER A 75 -13.37 15.74 12.45
CA SER A 75 -14.17 16.97 12.37
C SER A 75 -13.65 18.09 13.28
N PHE A 76 -12.88 17.76 14.32
CA PHE A 76 -12.32 18.74 15.26
C PHE A 76 -10.81 18.65 15.45
N HIS A 77 -10.13 17.59 14.97
CA HIS A 77 -8.69 17.45 15.09
C HIS A 77 -8.08 16.61 13.95
N GLN A 78 -7.06 17.13 13.25
CA GLN A 78 -6.50 16.48 12.05
C GLN A 78 -5.01 16.11 12.11
N LEU A 79 -4.29 16.53 13.17
CA LEU A 79 -2.85 16.31 13.30
C LEU A 79 -2.53 15.41 14.49
N PHE A 80 -1.92 14.25 14.21
CA PHE A 80 -1.63 13.23 15.21
C PHE A 80 -0.13 12.94 15.25
N ARG A 81 0.39 12.66 16.44
CA ARG A 81 1.77 12.25 16.61
C ARG A 81 1.84 10.80 17.06
N THR A 82 2.70 10.03 16.40
CA THR A 82 3.16 8.74 16.92
C THR A 82 4.49 8.99 17.66
N PRO A 83 4.54 8.81 19.00
CA PRO A 83 5.72 9.14 19.78
C PRO A 83 6.95 8.32 19.38
N THR A 84 8.13 8.95 19.42
CA THR A 84 9.41 8.22 19.29
C THR A 84 9.94 7.81 20.66
N ALA A 85 10.78 6.78 20.69
CA ALA A 85 11.48 6.38 21.91
C ALA A 85 12.52 7.43 22.38
N ALA A 86 12.99 8.32 21.48
CA ALA A 86 13.98 9.33 21.78
C ALA A 86 13.32 10.64 22.29
N PRO A 87 13.86 11.31 23.32
CA PRO A 87 13.33 12.59 23.79
C PRO A 87 13.40 13.72 22.75
N LYS A 88 14.35 13.63 21.82
CA LYS A 88 14.52 14.55 20.69
C LYS A 88 14.65 13.72 19.42
N PRO A 89 13.76 13.91 18.43
CA PRO A 89 13.86 13.15 17.19
C PRO A 89 15.06 13.63 16.36
N GLY A 90 15.67 12.70 15.63
CA GLY A 90 16.71 12.98 14.64
C GLY A 90 16.15 13.55 13.33
N LEU A 91 14.87 13.25 13.04
CA LEU A 91 14.13 13.70 11.87
C LEU A 91 12.63 13.79 12.19
N ARG A 92 11.92 14.74 11.58
CA ARG A 92 10.44 14.81 11.58
C ARG A 92 9.88 14.53 10.20
N VAL A 93 9.00 13.54 10.13
CA VAL A 93 8.26 13.16 8.93
C VAL A 93 6.81 13.58 9.07
N LEU A 94 6.27 14.25 8.05
CA LEU A 94 4.85 14.56 7.93
C LEU A 94 4.19 13.63 6.90
N ALA A 95 3.40 12.67 7.36
CA ALA A 95 2.55 11.84 6.50
C ALA A 95 1.24 12.57 6.17
N LEU A 96 0.95 12.72 4.88
CA LEU A 96 -0.32 13.28 4.38
C LEU A 96 -1.27 12.12 4.05
N ALA A 97 -2.27 11.95 4.91
CA ALA A 97 -3.23 10.84 4.87
C ALA A 97 -4.62 11.32 4.43
N ALA A 98 -5.44 10.40 3.92
CA ALA A 98 -6.87 10.61 3.71
C ALA A 98 -7.70 10.01 4.84
N ASP A 99 -8.93 10.49 5.02
CA ASP A 99 -9.97 9.93 5.90
C ASP A 99 -10.61 8.68 5.29
N ILE A 100 -9.81 7.61 5.27
CA ILE A 100 -10.18 6.30 4.75
C ILE A 100 -9.92 5.22 5.80
N ASP A 101 -10.45 4.03 5.54
CA ASP A 101 -10.21 2.86 6.40
C ASP A 101 -8.72 2.52 6.53
N MET A 102 -8.41 1.68 7.52
CA MET A 102 -7.04 1.36 7.91
C MET A 102 -6.16 0.81 6.77
N GLY A 103 -6.73 0.27 5.69
CA GLY A 103 -5.99 -0.21 4.52
C GLY A 103 -5.76 0.84 3.43
N GLY A 104 -6.38 2.01 3.52
CA GLY A 104 -6.37 3.05 2.49
C GLY A 104 -5.25 4.07 2.60
N ASN A 105 -4.42 4.01 3.65
CA ASN A 105 -3.20 4.80 3.79
C ASN A 105 -1.99 3.87 3.98
N THR A 106 -0.85 4.19 3.38
CA THR A 106 0.41 3.47 3.61
C THR A 106 0.77 3.51 5.09
N PRO A 107 0.89 2.35 5.78
CA PRO A 107 1.21 2.33 7.21
C PRO A 107 2.73 2.46 7.42
N ILE A 108 3.29 3.62 7.04
CA ILE A 108 4.75 3.88 7.14
C ILE A 108 5.27 3.80 8.58
N GLU A 109 4.38 3.85 9.57
CA GLU A 109 4.70 3.63 10.98
C GLU A 109 5.44 2.30 11.21
N PHE A 110 5.10 1.23 10.48
CA PHE A 110 5.85 -0.03 10.54
C PHE A 110 7.31 0.12 10.07
N LEU A 111 7.53 0.94 9.04
CA LEU A 111 8.85 1.17 8.46
C LEU A 111 9.75 2.03 9.34
N LEU A 112 9.16 2.73 10.32
CA LEU A 112 9.83 3.63 11.25
C LEU A 112 10.08 2.96 12.62
N GLU A 113 9.61 1.72 12.85
CA GLU A 113 9.78 1.00 14.11
C GLU A 113 11.26 0.93 14.52
N GLY A 114 11.56 1.41 15.74
CA GLY A 114 12.92 1.41 16.30
C GLY A 114 13.84 2.52 15.78
N SER A 115 13.35 3.43 14.94
CA SER A 115 14.09 4.63 14.52
C SER A 115 13.93 5.80 15.50
N ASP A 116 14.73 6.85 15.31
CA ASP A 116 14.64 8.14 16.01
C ASP A 116 13.80 9.19 15.25
N ILE A 117 12.97 8.72 14.31
CA ILE A 117 12.14 9.57 13.44
C ILE A 117 10.77 9.80 14.07
N GLU A 118 10.39 11.07 14.26
CA GLU A 118 9.06 11.47 14.71
C GLU A 118 8.10 11.50 13.54
N LEU A 119 6.98 10.77 13.66
CA LEU A 119 5.92 10.74 12.67
C LEU A 119 4.76 11.64 13.13
N LEU A 120 4.49 12.65 12.32
CA LEU A 120 3.26 13.41 12.35
C LEU A 120 2.37 12.94 11.21
N THR A 121 1.13 12.56 11.50
CA THR A 121 0.12 12.22 10.49
C THR A 121 -0.90 13.35 10.43
N LEU A 122 -0.98 14.00 9.26
CA LEU A 122 -1.98 15.01 8.94
C LEU A 122 -3.03 14.39 8.03
N TYR A 123 -4.27 14.31 8.51
CA TYR A 123 -5.41 13.89 7.71
C TYR A 123 -5.92 15.08 6.90
N VAL A 124 -5.89 14.95 5.57
CA VAL A 124 -6.42 15.93 4.63
C VAL A 124 -7.80 15.45 4.22
N THR A 125 -8.83 16.12 4.73
CA THR A 125 -10.23 15.79 4.43
C THR A 125 -10.85 16.85 3.54
N LYS A 126 -11.97 16.53 2.89
CA LYS A 126 -12.76 17.50 2.12
C LYS A 126 -13.14 18.73 2.95
N THR A 127 -13.50 18.50 4.21
CA THR A 127 -14.07 19.53 5.10
C THR A 127 -12.98 20.44 5.67
N SER A 128 -11.84 19.86 6.07
CA SER A 128 -10.79 20.59 6.79
C SER A 128 -9.64 21.05 5.89
N GLY A 129 -9.46 20.40 4.74
CA GLY A 129 -8.38 20.70 3.81
C GLY A 129 -6.98 20.58 4.43
N LEU A 130 -6.05 21.42 3.98
CA LEU A 130 -4.76 21.60 4.62
C LEU A 130 -4.84 22.77 5.63
N PRO A 131 -4.20 22.67 6.80
CA PRO A 131 -4.14 23.78 7.75
C PRO A 131 -3.36 24.96 7.16
N GLU A 132 -3.73 26.19 7.55
CA GLU A 132 -3.04 27.41 7.11
C GLU A 132 -1.54 27.40 7.49
N THR A 133 -1.21 26.85 8.65
CA THR A 133 0.17 26.66 9.12
C THR A 133 0.47 25.17 9.21
N LEU A 134 1.44 24.70 8.44
CA LEU A 134 1.92 23.33 8.51
C LEU A 134 2.78 23.14 9.78
N PRO A 135 2.76 21.94 10.39
CA PRO A 135 3.69 21.64 11.47
C PRO A 135 5.13 21.64 10.96
N GLU A 136 6.09 21.99 11.82
CA GLU A 136 7.52 21.86 11.48
C GLU A 136 7.86 20.41 11.13
N HIS A 137 8.44 20.20 9.95
CA HIS A 137 8.86 18.90 9.45
C HIS A 137 10.08 19.05 8.55
N ASP A 138 10.84 17.96 8.39
CA ASP A 138 12.03 17.92 7.53
C ASP A 138 11.70 17.34 6.15
N VAL A 139 10.73 16.41 6.09
CA VAL A 139 10.25 15.77 4.87
C VAL A 139 8.77 15.41 5.02
N ALA A 140 8.01 15.55 3.93
CA ALA A 140 6.63 15.08 3.85
C ALA A 140 6.51 13.90 2.89
N ILE A 141 5.55 13.01 3.12
CA ILE A 141 5.23 11.89 2.25
C ILE A 141 3.72 11.73 2.14
N VAL A 142 3.20 11.59 0.92
CA VAL A 142 1.79 11.26 0.72
C VAL A 142 1.60 9.76 0.93
N VAL A 143 0.72 9.42 1.87
CA VAL A 143 0.40 8.02 2.21
C VAL A 143 -1.01 7.63 1.77
N ALA A 144 -1.85 8.57 1.36
CA ALA A 144 -3.17 8.28 0.80
C ALA A 144 -3.07 7.44 -0.48
N SER A 145 -3.97 6.46 -0.64
CA SER A 145 -4.06 5.63 -1.85
C SER A 145 -4.58 6.39 -3.07
N ASP A 146 -4.53 5.75 -4.24
CA ASP A 146 -5.17 6.22 -5.47
C ASP A 146 -6.68 5.90 -5.55
N SER A 147 -7.30 5.43 -4.45
CA SER A 147 -8.71 5.04 -4.43
C SER A 147 -9.65 6.22 -4.70
N GLU A 148 -10.89 5.89 -5.09
CA GLU A 148 -11.96 6.86 -5.37
C GLU A 148 -12.23 7.79 -4.18
N GLU A 149 -12.20 7.25 -2.97
CA GLU A 149 -12.37 7.96 -1.70
C GLU A 149 -11.22 8.93 -1.41
N CYS A 150 -9.98 8.60 -1.80
CA CYS A 150 -8.80 9.44 -1.59
C CYS A 150 -8.66 10.58 -2.61
N ARG A 151 -9.43 10.60 -3.71
CA ARG A 151 -9.26 11.55 -4.82
C ARG A 151 -9.30 13.01 -4.39
N GLU A 152 -10.22 13.37 -3.49
CA GLU A 152 -10.35 14.76 -3.03
C GLU A 152 -9.15 15.19 -2.18
N ALA A 153 -8.69 14.31 -1.27
CA ALA A 153 -7.49 14.54 -0.47
C ALA A 153 -6.24 14.69 -1.36
N LEU A 154 -6.07 13.80 -2.33
CA LEU A 154 -4.97 13.85 -3.29
C LEU A 154 -4.99 15.15 -4.11
N ALA A 155 -6.15 15.61 -4.60
CA ALA A 155 -6.27 16.84 -5.38
C ALA A 155 -5.91 18.10 -4.54
N LEU A 156 -6.28 18.12 -3.25
CA LEU A 156 -5.91 19.20 -2.34
C LEU A 156 -4.39 19.23 -2.10
N ILE A 157 -3.78 18.06 -1.91
CA ILE A 157 -2.32 17.94 -1.75
C ILE A 157 -1.61 18.34 -3.05
N GLU A 158 -2.10 17.91 -4.20
CA GLU A 158 -1.55 18.25 -5.52
C GLU A 158 -1.54 19.77 -5.74
N THR A 159 -2.62 20.44 -5.37
CA THR A 159 -2.74 21.91 -5.44
C THR A 159 -1.73 22.63 -4.54
N ALA A 160 -1.33 22.02 -3.42
CA ALA A 160 -0.33 22.57 -2.51
C ALA A 160 1.11 22.20 -2.90
N ALA A 161 1.32 21.09 -3.62
CA ALA A 161 2.63 20.51 -3.91
C ALA A 161 3.65 21.47 -4.55
N PRO A 162 3.29 22.39 -5.48
CA PRO A 162 4.25 23.35 -6.05
C PRO A 162 4.80 24.36 -5.04
N ARG A 163 4.08 24.60 -3.93
CA ARG A 163 4.43 25.57 -2.87
C ARG A 163 4.79 24.88 -1.55
N TRP A 164 4.96 23.56 -1.57
CA TRP A 164 5.28 22.81 -0.37
C TRP A 164 6.67 23.22 0.15
N PRO A 165 6.84 23.53 1.44
CA PRO A 165 8.05 24.17 1.96
C PRO A 165 9.25 23.20 2.14
N ARG A 166 9.02 21.90 2.01
CA ARG A 166 9.98 20.80 2.27
C ARG A 166 9.94 19.77 1.14
N PRO A 167 10.80 18.76 1.09
CA PRO A 167 10.66 17.70 0.10
C PRO A 167 9.33 16.97 0.32
N LEU A 168 8.55 16.80 -0.75
CA LEU A 168 7.30 16.06 -0.77
C LEU A 168 7.49 14.78 -1.57
N LEU A 169 7.51 13.65 -0.88
CA LEU A 169 7.66 12.33 -1.46
C LEU A 169 6.32 11.75 -1.89
N ASN A 170 6.36 10.85 -2.87
CA ASN A 170 5.17 10.22 -3.47
C ASN A 170 4.12 11.25 -3.89
N ARG A 171 4.49 12.16 -4.79
CA ARG A 171 3.59 13.26 -5.20
C ARG A 171 2.27 12.72 -5.80
N PRO A 172 1.11 13.35 -5.54
CA PRO A 172 -0.20 12.82 -5.95
C PRO A 172 -0.33 12.52 -7.44
N GLU A 173 0.28 13.33 -8.30
CA GLU A 173 0.27 13.15 -9.76
C GLU A 173 0.94 11.84 -10.22
N LEU A 174 1.83 11.27 -9.40
CA LEU A 174 2.47 9.98 -9.67
C LEU A 174 1.71 8.81 -9.04
N ILE A 175 1.08 9.01 -7.88
CA ILE A 175 0.25 7.98 -7.21
C ILE A 175 -0.87 7.53 -8.14
N GLY A 176 -1.54 8.47 -8.82
CA GLY A 176 -2.63 8.15 -9.73
C GLY A 176 -2.24 7.31 -10.95
N ASN A 177 -0.95 7.05 -11.20
CA ASN A 177 -0.47 6.14 -12.26
C ASN A 177 -0.45 4.67 -11.83
N LEU A 178 -0.65 4.38 -10.55
CA LEU A 178 -0.73 3.03 -10.02
C LEU A 178 -2.07 2.34 -10.31
N ASP A 179 -3.09 3.11 -10.70
CA ASP A 179 -4.40 2.57 -11.11
C ASP A 179 -4.19 1.51 -12.20
N ARG A 180 -4.92 0.40 -12.09
CA ARG A 180 -4.71 -0.81 -12.88
C ARG A 180 -4.87 -0.56 -14.37
N ASP A 181 -5.76 0.35 -14.75
CA ASP A 181 -5.99 0.70 -16.16
C ASP A 181 -4.89 1.64 -16.73
N LYS A 182 -4.06 2.26 -15.88
CA LYS A 182 -2.94 3.11 -16.29
C LYS A 182 -1.61 2.40 -16.16
N LEU A 183 -1.42 1.58 -15.13
CA LEU A 183 -0.16 0.93 -14.82
C LEU A 183 0.36 0.09 -16.01
N TYR A 184 -0.52 -0.68 -16.67
CA TYR A 184 -0.10 -1.46 -17.84
C TYR A 184 0.39 -0.57 -18.99
N ARG A 185 -0.25 0.60 -19.22
CA ARG A 185 0.19 1.54 -20.26
C ARG A 185 1.52 2.18 -19.91
N LEU A 186 1.72 2.48 -18.62
CA LEU A 186 2.96 3.03 -18.11
C LEU A 186 4.12 2.05 -18.30
N LEU A 187 3.88 0.77 -18.02
CA LEU A 187 4.88 -0.30 -18.04
C LEU A 187 4.96 -1.06 -19.37
N ALA A 188 4.10 -0.74 -20.34
CA ALA A 188 4.11 -1.36 -21.66
C ALA A 188 5.48 -1.27 -22.34
N ASP A 189 5.82 -2.29 -23.12
CA ASP A 189 7.05 -2.35 -23.92
C ASP A 189 8.36 -2.28 -23.11
N ILE A 190 8.35 -2.62 -21.81
CA ILE A 190 9.58 -2.83 -21.04
C ILE A 190 10.14 -4.23 -21.37
N PRO A 191 11.32 -4.36 -22.00
CA PRO A 191 11.92 -5.67 -22.26
C PRO A 191 12.12 -6.49 -20.98
N GLY A 192 11.65 -7.74 -21.01
CA GLY A 192 11.73 -8.68 -19.89
C GLY A 192 10.65 -8.49 -18.82
N LEU A 193 9.64 -7.66 -19.05
CA LEU A 193 8.49 -7.45 -18.18
C LEU A 193 7.21 -7.82 -18.94
N ASP A 194 6.38 -8.66 -18.32
CA ASP A 194 5.04 -8.99 -18.78
C ASP A 194 4.01 -8.28 -17.87
N ILE A 195 3.13 -7.47 -18.46
CA ILE A 195 1.99 -6.87 -17.75
C ILE A 195 0.77 -6.92 -18.68
N PRO A 196 -0.21 -7.79 -18.39
CA PRO A 196 -1.42 -7.87 -19.19
C PRO A 196 -2.18 -6.55 -19.20
N VAL A 197 -2.76 -6.19 -20.35
CA VAL A 197 -3.74 -5.12 -20.46
C VAL A 197 -4.87 -5.40 -19.47
N THR A 198 -5.08 -4.46 -18.56
CA THR A 198 -6.25 -4.45 -17.68
C THR A 198 -7.30 -3.51 -18.27
N ALA A 199 -8.26 -4.09 -18.97
CA ALA A 199 -9.32 -3.35 -19.65
C ALA A 199 -10.55 -3.17 -18.75
N HIS A 200 -11.17 -2.00 -18.83
CA HIS A 200 -12.51 -1.80 -18.32
C HIS A 200 -13.53 -2.46 -19.26
N ALA A 201 -14.45 -3.23 -18.69
CA ALA A 201 -15.56 -3.84 -19.42
C ALA A 201 -16.86 -3.69 -18.62
N THR A 202 -17.90 -3.24 -19.31
CA THR A 202 -19.25 -3.19 -18.73
C THR A 202 -19.88 -4.58 -18.68
N ARG A 203 -20.82 -4.79 -17.76
CA ARG A 203 -21.66 -5.99 -17.69
C ARG A 203 -22.33 -6.28 -19.03
N ALA A 204 -22.75 -5.26 -19.76
CA ALA A 204 -23.38 -5.40 -21.06
C ALA A 204 -22.43 -5.98 -22.12
N GLN A 205 -21.18 -5.50 -22.16
CA GLN A 205 -20.13 -6.07 -23.02
C GLN A 205 -19.82 -7.51 -22.62
N LEU A 206 -19.61 -7.79 -21.33
CA LEU A 206 -19.35 -9.15 -20.86
C LEU A 206 -20.51 -10.11 -21.13
N SER A 207 -21.76 -9.64 -21.01
CA SER A 207 -22.95 -10.44 -21.36
C SER A 207 -23.08 -10.66 -22.88
N ALA A 208 -22.62 -9.71 -23.70
CA ALA A 208 -22.55 -9.88 -25.15
C ALA A 208 -21.47 -10.90 -25.52
N LEU A 209 -20.31 -10.83 -24.86
CA LEU A 209 -19.22 -11.78 -25.04
C LEU A 209 -19.61 -13.20 -24.63
N ALA A 210 -20.24 -13.35 -23.47
CA ALA A 210 -20.76 -14.65 -22.99
C ALA A 210 -21.80 -15.27 -23.94
N ALA A 211 -22.57 -14.43 -24.65
CA ALA A 211 -23.54 -14.86 -25.65
C ALA A 211 -22.95 -15.04 -27.06
N GLY A 212 -21.64 -14.85 -27.25
CA GLY A 212 -20.97 -14.91 -28.56
C GLY A 212 -21.40 -13.81 -29.53
N ARG A 213 -21.96 -12.71 -29.03
CA ARG A 213 -22.40 -11.56 -29.85
C ARG A 213 -21.27 -10.58 -30.19
N ILE A 214 -20.22 -10.58 -29.38
CA ILE A 214 -18.96 -9.86 -29.63
C ILE A 214 -17.78 -10.79 -29.38
N ALA A 215 -16.63 -10.49 -29.99
CA ALA A 215 -15.35 -11.16 -29.72
C ALA A 215 -14.59 -10.48 -28.56
N CYS A 216 -13.63 -11.17 -27.96
CA CYS A 216 -12.78 -10.60 -26.91
C CYS A 216 -12.00 -9.36 -27.40
N ALA A 217 -11.55 -9.37 -28.66
CA ALA A 217 -10.84 -8.26 -29.30
C ALA A 217 -11.66 -6.96 -29.39
N GLU A 218 -13.00 -7.04 -29.29
CA GLU A 218 -13.86 -5.85 -29.23
C GLU A 218 -13.81 -5.15 -27.85
N ILE A 219 -13.27 -5.82 -26.82
CA ILE A 219 -12.93 -5.21 -25.53
C ILE A 219 -11.47 -4.74 -25.56
N THR A 220 -10.54 -5.65 -25.88
CA THR A 220 -9.12 -5.33 -26.13
C THR A 220 -8.46 -6.48 -26.90
N ASP A 221 -7.52 -6.16 -27.79
CA ASP A 221 -6.86 -7.12 -28.70
C ASP A 221 -6.15 -8.27 -27.98
N GLU A 222 -5.65 -8.04 -26.75
CA GLU A 222 -4.94 -9.05 -25.96
C GLU A 222 -5.90 -10.01 -25.23
N LEU A 223 -7.17 -9.64 -25.08
CA LEU A 223 -8.11 -10.43 -24.30
C LEU A 223 -8.45 -11.72 -25.04
N HIS A 224 -8.34 -12.84 -24.33
CA HIS A 224 -8.79 -14.15 -24.76
C HIS A 224 -9.13 -14.99 -23.53
N PHE A 225 -9.87 -16.07 -23.74
CA PHE A 225 -10.04 -17.09 -22.70
C PHE A 225 -8.77 -17.98 -22.60
N PRO A 226 -8.39 -18.49 -21.41
CA PRO A 226 -8.93 -18.10 -20.12
C PRO A 226 -8.61 -16.63 -19.80
N MET A 227 -9.54 -15.92 -19.17
CA MET A 227 -9.39 -14.53 -18.72
C MET A 227 -9.61 -14.43 -17.21
N ILE A 228 -9.13 -13.34 -16.61
CA ILE A 228 -9.53 -12.94 -15.26
C ILE A 228 -10.55 -11.81 -15.32
N ALA A 229 -11.51 -11.83 -14.41
CA ALA A 229 -12.47 -10.74 -14.21
C ALA A 229 -12.54 -10.36 -12.73
N ARG A 230 -12.64 -9.06 -12.45
CA ARG A 230 -12.86 -8.53 -11.10
C ARG A 230 -13.82 -7.35 -11.16
N PRO A 231 -14.81 -7.22 -10.25
CA PRO A 231 -15.62 -6.02 -10.20
C PRO A 231 -14.76 -4.77 -9.90
N ARG A 232 -15.15 -3.61 -10.45
CA ARG A 232 -14.47 -2.34 -10.20
C ARG A 232 -14.71 -1.90 -8.76
N GLY A 233 -13.71 -1.29 -8.12
CA GLY A 233 -13.78 -0.81 -6.73
C GLY A 233 -13.65 -1.89 -5.65
N THR A 234 -13.47 -3.16 -6.01
CA THR A 234 -13.19 -4.21 -5.02
C THR A 234 -11.69 -4.37 -4.78
N HIS A 235 -11.30 -4.81 -3.59
CA HIS A 235 -9.91 -5.07 -3.21
C HIS A 235 -9.78 -6.48 -2.59
N ALA A 236 -8.55 -6.90 -2.29
CA ALA A 236 -8.27 -8.16 -1.60
C ALA A 236 -8.92 -9.41 -2.26
N GLY A 237 -8.97 -9.45 -3.59
CA GLY A 237 -9.51 -10.61 -4.34
C GLY A 237 -11.03 -10.75 -4.34
N VAL A 238 -11.79 -9.82 -3.74
CA VAL A 238 -13.26 -9.91 -3.71
C VAL A 238 -13.82 -9.87 -5.13
N GLY A 239 -14.49 -10.95 -5.51
CA GLY A 239 -15.09 -11.12 -6.84
C GLY A 239 -14.10 -11.45 -7.95
N LEU A 240 -12.80 -11.62 -7.66
CA LEU A 240 -11.83 -12.04 -8.65
C LEU A 240 -12.11 -13.48 -9.08
N ALA A 241 -12.20 -13.73 -10.39
CA ALA A 241 -12.42 -15.05 -10.95
C ALA A 241 -11.57 -15.28 -12.19
N LYS A 242 -11.10 -16.52 -12.39
CA LYS A 242 -10.60 -17.02 -13.68
C LYS A 242 -11.77 -17.65 -14.41
N LEU A 243 -11.94 -17.28 -15.68
CA LEU A 243 -13.03 -17.67 -16.54
C LEU A 243 -12.43 -18.41 -17.72
N ASP A 244 -12.68 -19.71 -17.83
CA ASP A 244 -12.06 -20.55 -18.86
C ASP A 244 -12.75 -20.44 -20.22
N ASP A 245 -14.02 -20.03 -20.25
CA ASP A 245 -14.81 -19.88 -21.47
C ASP A 245 -16.03 -18.95 -21.28
N ALA A 246 -16.82 -18.81 -22.35
CA ALA A 246 -18.03 -18.00 -22.36
C ALA A 246 -19.12 -18.50 -21.39
N ALA A 247 -19.19 -19.81 -21.13
CA ALA A 247 -20.16 -20.39 -20.20
C ALA A 247 -19.78 -20.07 -18.75
N ALA A 248 -18.49 -20.15 -18.42
CA ALA A 248 -17.95 -19.72 -17.13
C ALA A 248 -18.20 -18.21 -16.91
N LEU A 249 -18.01 -17.38 -17.94
CA LEU A 249 -18.35 -15.95 -17.87
C LEU A 249 -19.85 -15.71 -17.61
N ALA A 250 -20.74 -16.45 -18.29
CA ALA A 250 -22.18 -16.34 -18.06
C ALA A 250 -22.57 -16.71 -16.61
N ALA A 251 -22.01 -17.80 -16.09
CA ALA A 251 -22.23 -18.24 -14.73
C ALA A 251 -21.73 -17.21 -13.70
N TYR A 252 -20.50 -16.70 -13.90
CA TYR A 252 -19.93 -15.66 -13.06
C TYR A 252 -20.81 -14.40 -13.02
N LEU A 253 -21.31 -13.93 -14.17
CA LEU A 253 -22.19 -12.75 -14.21
C LEU A 253 -23.55 -12.98 -13.52
N ALA A 254 -24.07 -14.21 -13.51
CA ALA A 254 -25.35 -14.53 -12.85
C ALA A 254 -25.28 -14.36 -11.32
N GLU A 255 -24.09 -14.52 -10.73
CA GLU A 255 -23.85 -14.39 -9.29
C GLU A 255 -23.48 -12.95 -8.86
N ARG A 256 -23.39 -12.02 -9.82
CA ARG A 256 -22.87 -10.67 -9.63
C ARG A 256 -23.89 -9.62 -10.00
N GLN A 257 -23.88 -8.49 -9.29
CA GLN A 257 -24.78 -7.36 -9.53
C GLN A 257 -24.05 -6.12 -10.07
N GLU A 258 -22.73 -6.13 -9.99
CA GLU A 258 -21.85 -5.05 -10.41
C GLU A 258 -21.96 -4.81 -11.92
N GLN A 259 -21.81 -3.55 -12.32
CA GLN A 259 -21.98 -3.10 -13.71
C GLN A 259 -20.66 -2.91 -14.44
N ASP A 260 -19.56 -2.77 -13.71
CA ASP A 260 -18.24 -2.46 -14.24
C ASP A 260 -17.21 -3.45 -13.71
N PHE A 261 -16.37 -3.94 -14.61
CA PHE A 261 -15.35 -4.94 -14.33
C PHE A 261 -14.01 -4.52 -14.92
N PHE A 262 -12.95 -4.99 -14.29
CA PHE A 262 -11.65 -5.11 -14.93
C PHE A 262 -11.50 -6.53 -15.48
N VAL A 263 -11.04 -6.64 -16.72
CA VAL A 263 -10.71 -7.91 -17.37
C VAL A 263 -9.30 -7.88 -17.96
N ALA A 264 -8.62 -9.02 -17.91
CA ALA A 264 -7.30 -9.21 -18.51
C ALA A 264 -7.14 -10.68 -18.93
N ARG A 265 -6.23 -10.99 -19.86
CA ARG A 265 -5.90 -12.39 -20.13
C ARG A 265 -5.36 -13.05 -18.87
N PHE A 266 -5.66 -14.33 -18.69
CA PHE A 266 -5.00 -15.11 -17.64
C PHE A 266 -3.58 -15.47 -18.10
N VAL A 267 -2.59 -15.17 -17.28
CA VAL A 267 -1.20 -15.60 -17.50
C VAL A 267 -0.93 -16.79 -16.59
N ASP A 268 -0.64 -17.94 -17.20
CA ASP A 268 -0.17 -19.09 -16.42
C ASP A 268 1.29 -18.87 -16.04
N TYR A 269 1.53 -18.68 -14.74
CA TYR A 269 2.85 -18.49 -14.16
C TYR A 269 3.22 -19.63 -13.20
N ALA A 270 2.53 -20.77 -13.29
CA ALA A 270 2.97 -21.98 -12.59
C ALA A 270 4.39 -22.33 -13.02
N SER A 271 5.24 -22.62 -12.03
CA SER A 271 6.58 -23.15 -12.30
C SER A 271 6.50 -24.64 -12.70
N PRO A 272 7.61 -25.27 -13.12
CA PRO A 272 7.59 -26.67 -13.59
C PRO A 272 7.09 -27.71 -12.58
N ASP A 273 7.06 -27.37 -11.29
CA ASP A 273 6.49 -28.21 -10.22
C ASP A 273 4.96 -28.11 -10.10
N GLY A 274 4.31 -27.29 -10.94
CA GLY A 274 2.87 -27.04 -10.91
C GLY A 274 2.44 -26.06 -9.81
N LEU A 275 3.37 -25.47 -9.06
CA LEU A 275 3.08 -24.48 -8.03
C LEU A 275 3.28 -23.05 -8.56
N TYR A 276 2.49 -22.14 -8.02
CA TYR A 276 2.52 -20.72 -8.31
C TYR A 276 3.33 -19.99 -7.22
N ARG A 277 4.16 -19.04 -7.64
CA ARG A 277 5.01 -18.21 -6.77
C ARG A 277 4.66 -16.75 -6.94
N LYS A 278 3.92 -16.19 -5.98
CA LYS A 278 3.65 -14.75 -5.91
C LYS A 278 4.69 -14.08 -5.03
N ILE A 279 5.32 -13.05 -5.55
CA ILE A 279 6.35 -12.27 -4.88
C ILE A 279 5.81 -10.87 -4.61
N ARG A 280 5.99 -10.37 -3.39
CA ARG A 280 5.80 -8.96 -3.07
C ARG A 280 7.15 -8.29 -2.93
N LEU A 281 7.35 -7.23 -3.70
CA LEU A 281 8.51 -6.35 -3.62
C LEU A 281 8.09 -4.99 -3.08
N THR A 282 9.00 -4.28 -2.44
CA THR A 282 8.90 -2.84 -2.29
C THR A 282 10.04 -2.15 -3.02
N MET A 283 9.72 -1.05 -3.67
CA MET A 283 10.66 -0.13 -4.27
C MET A 283 10.92 1.00 -3.29
N VAL A 284 12.17 1.19 -2.90
CA VAL A 284 12.59 2.29 -2.01
C VAL A 284 13.72 3.05 -2.69
N ASP A 285 13.45 4.30 -3.03
CA ASP A 285 14.40 5.20 -3.72
C ASP A 285 15.00 4.56 -4.98
N GLY A 286 14.14 3.98 -5.82
CA GLY A 286 14.57 3.32 -7.06
C GLY A 286 15.04 1.87 -6.90
N LYS A 287 15.23 1.37 -5.67
CA LYS A 287 15.81 0.04 -5.43
C LYS A 287 14.76 -0.98 -4.97
N PRO A 288 14.70 -2.18 -5.59
CA PRO A 288 13.80 -3.25 -5.16
C PRO A 288 14.29 -3.96 -3.88
N TYR A 289 13.35 -4.40 -3.06
CA TYR A 289 13.56 -5.25 -1.89
C TYR A 289 12.45 -6.30 -1.78
N ALA A 290 12.81 -7.55 -1.48
CA ALA A 290 11.85 -8.62 -1.23
C ALA A 290 11.12 -8.44 0.11
N CYS A 291 9.79 -8.37 0.05
CA CYS A 291 8.91 -8.38 1.22
C CYS A 291 8.53 -9.82 1.62
N HIS A 292 8.03 -10.61 0.67
CA HIS A 292 7.70 -12.02 0.86
C HIS A 292 7.55 -12.78 -0.46
N MET A 293 7.59 -14.10 -0.39
CA MET A 293 7.21 -15.02 -1.47
C MET A 293 6.19 -16.02 -0.95
N ALA A 294 5.02 -16.05 -1.57
CA ALA A 294 3.93 -16.97 -1.27
C ALA A 294 3.86 -18.06 -2.34
N ILE A 295 3.79 -19.32 -1.91
CA ILE A 295 3.78 -20.49 -2.80
C ILE A 295 2.47 -21.26 -2.61
N ALA A 296 1.74 -21.55 -3.68
CA ALA A 296 0.50 -22.33 -3.60
C ALA A 296 0.24 -23.17 -4.86
N ASP A 297 -0.67 -24.12 -4.77
CA ASP A 297 -1.21 -24.92 -5.88
C ASP A 297 -2.36 -24.23 -6.63
N ARG A 298 -2.57 -22.94 -6.34
CA ARG A 298 -3.58 -22.05 -6.93
C ARG A 298 -2.96 -20.73 -7.34
N TRP A 299 -3.52 -20.09 -8.36
CA TRP A 299 -2.96 -18.88 -8.97
C TRP A 299 -3.36 -17.58 -8.23
N ASP A 300 -4.50 -17.57 -7.53
CA ASP A 300 -5.06 -16.42 -6.82
C ASP A 300 -4.49 -16.33 -5.38
N ILE A 301 -3.18 -16.11 -5.31
CA ILE A 301 -2.43 -16.15 -4.06
C ILE A 301 -2.53 -14.84 -3.28
N TRP A 302 -2.84 -14.97 -1.99
CA TRP A 302 -2.45 -14.01 -0.96
C TRP A 302 -1.63 -14.73 0.11
N TYR A 303 -0.73 -14.03 0.83
CA TYR A 303 0.22 -14.73 1.73
C TYR A 303 -0.49 -15.63 2.78
N LEU A 304 -1.66 -15.21 3.25
CA LEU A 304 -2.50 -15.96 4.21
C LEU A 304 -3.14 -17.25 3.64
N ASN A 305 -3.41 -17.39 2.33
CA ASN A 305 -4.00 -18.59 1.72
C ASN A 305 -2.94 -19.53 1.12
N ALA A 306 -1.68 -19.10 1.07
CA ALA A 306 -0.57 -19.96 0.68
C ALA A 306 -0.19 -20.99 1.77
N TYR A 307 -0.68 -20.79 3.01
CA TYR A 307 -0.44 -21.65 4.16
C TYR A 307 1.06 -21.88 4.43
N MET A 308 1.88 -20.84 4.22
CA MET A 308 3.35 -20.88 4.37
C MET A 308 3.78 -21.38 5.76
N ALA A 309 3.05 -21.00 6.82
CA ALA A 309 3.32 -21.42 8.20
C ALA A 309 3.21 -22.95 8.42
N PHE A 310 2.61 -23.69 7.50
CA PHE A 310 2.37 -25.13 7.63
C PHE A 310 3.23 -25.98 6.69
N SER A 311 4.14 -25.38 5.91
CA SER A 311 5.03 -26.10 5.00
C SER A 311 6.48 -25.66 5.20
N GLU A 312 7.31 -26.56 5.70
CA GLU A 312 8.75 -26.32 5.87
C GLU A 312 9.45 -26.09 4.53
N GLU A 313 9.07 -26.86 3.50
CA GLU A 313 9.60 -26.73 2.14
C GLU A 313 9.35 -25.34 1.56
N LYS A 314 8.09 -24.85 1.62
CA LYS A 314 7.76 -23.51 1.13
C LYS A 314 8.53 -22.41 1.87
N ARG A 315 8.72 -22.56 3.19
CA ARG A 315 9.51 -21.62 3.99
C ARG A 315 10.99 -21.67 3.66
N ALA A 316 11.54 -22.86 3.44
CA ALA A 316 12.93 -23.02 3.01
C ALA A 316 13.17 -22.34 1.66
N GLU A 317 12.22 -22.45 0.73
CA GLU A 317 12.29 -21.77 -0.56
C GLU A 317 12.20 -20.24 -0.43
N GLU A 318 11.25 -19.71 0.36
CA GLU A 318 11.17 -18.27 0.63
C GLU A 318 12.45 -17.75 1.32
N ALA A 319 13.05 -18.54 2.22
CA ALA A 319 14.31 -18.19 2.88
C ALA A 319 15.46 -18.04 1.87
N ILE A 320 15.61 -18.99 0.94
CA ILE A 320 16.60 -18.95 -0.13
C ILE A 320 16.35 -17.74 -1.04
N PHE A 321 15.09 -17.52 -1.43
CA PHE A 321 14.70 -16.36 -2.23
C PHE A 321 15.11 -15.04 -1.57
N MET A 322 14.82 -14.86 -0.28
CA MET A 322 15.21 -13.64 0.45
C MET A 322 16.73 -13.50 0.63
N GLN A 323 17.43 -14.61 0.85
CA GLN A 323 18.88 -14.62 1.01
C GLN A 323 19.59 -14.21 -0.28
N ASP A 324 19.17 -14.76 -1.42
CA ASP A 324 19.81 -14.59 -2.71
C ASP A 324 19.17 -13.50 -3.58
N PHE A 325 18.14 -12.79 -3.06
CA PHE A 325 17.33 -11.81 -3.79
C PHE A 325 18.16 -10.87 -4.68
N ASP A 326 19.16 -10.20 -4.10
CA ASP A 326 19.99 -9.22 -4.79
C ASP A 326 20.85 -9.83 -5.91
N ARG A 327 21.29 -11.08 -5.75
CA ARG A 327 22.23 -11.77 -6.65
C ARG A 327 21.55 -12.64 -7.70
N ALA A 328 20.33 -13.07 -7.42
CA ALA A 328 19.53 -13.94 -8.29
C ALA A 328 18.37 -13.17 -8.91
N PHE A 329 17.27 -12.98 -8.17
CA PHE A 329 16.02 -12.42 -8.70
C PHE A 329 16.19 -10.97 -9.20
N ALA A 330 16.69 -10.07 -8.35
CA ALA A 330 16.86 -8.67 -8.71
C ALA A 330 17.93 -8.47 -9.80
N ALA A 331 18.97 -9.31 -9.82
CA ALA A 331 20.00 -9.25 -10.84
C ALA A 331 19.47 -9.71 -12.21
N ARG A 332 18.68 -10.78 -12.25
CA ARG A 332 18.04 -11.32 -13.46
C ARG A 332 17.07 -10.31 -14.08
N HIS A 333 16.25 -9.69 -13.23
CA HIS A 333 15.19 -8.75 -13.63
C HIS A 333 15.63 -7.28 -13.57
N ARG A 334 16.95 -7.01 -13.47
CA ARG A 334 17.49 -5.66 -13.23
C ARG A 334 16.92 -4.61 -14.18
N HIS A 335 16.98 -4.88 -15.49
CA HIS A 335 16.50 -3.93 -16.49
C HIS A 335 15.01 -3.61 -16.32
N ALA A 336 14.18 -4.64 -16.14
CA ALA A 336 12.74 -4.49 -15.94
C ALA A 336 12.42 -3.72 -14.65
N LEU A 337 13.09 -4.05 -13.55
CA LEU A 337 12.90 -3.39 -12.25
C LEU A 337 13.35 -1.93 -12.26
N ASP A 338 14.51 -1.64 -12.84
CA ASP A 338 15.05 -0.27 -12.95
C ASP A 338 14.13 0.60 -13.82
N GLU A 339 13.68 0.09 -14.97
CA GLU A 339 12.80 0.84 -15.88
C GLU A 339 11.38 0.99 -15.31
N MET A 340 10.83 -0.04 -14.67
CA MET A 340 9.56 0.06 -13.94
C MET A 340 9.63 1.13 -12.86
N SER A 341 10.70 1.13 -12.04
CA SER A 341 10.89 2.15 -11.02
C SER A 341 10.97 3.54 -11.60
N ARG A 342 11.69 3.70 -12.71
CA ARG A 342 11.88 4.99 -13.38
C ARG A 342 10.55 5.53 -13.93
N ARG A 343 9.72 4.66 -14.52
CA ARG A 343 8.42 5.07 -15.10
C ARG A 343 7.36 5.33 -14.05
N VAL A 344 7.30 4.54 -12.97
CA VAL A 344 6.40 4.79 -11.83
C VAL A 344 6.80 6.08 -11.11
N GLY A 345 8.10 6.30 -10.89
CA GLY A 345 8.64 7.56 -10.40
C GLY A 345 8.37 7.87 -8.92
N LEU A 346 7.68 6.98 -8.20
CA LEU A 346 7.43 7.12 -6.75
C LEU A 346 8.69 6.79 -5.93
N ASP A 347 8.86 7.50 -4.81
CA ASP A 347 9.96 7.28 -3.87
C ASP A 347 9.79 5.94 -3.12
N TYR A 348 8.55 5.58 -2.80
CA TYR A 348 8.18 4.34 -2.15
C TYR A 348 6.89 3.76 -2.74
N PHE A 349 6.94 2.52 -3.21
CA PHE A 349 5.75 1.77 -3.62
C PHE A 349 5.98 0.26 -3.50
N ILE A 350 4.93 -0.51 -3.66
CA ILE A 350 4.91 -1.96 -3.59
C ILE A 350 4.53 -2.51 -4.97
N VAL A 351 5.08 -3.67 -5.31
CA VAL A 351 4.75 -4.41 -6.52
C VAL A 351 4.48 -5.85 -6.15
N ASP A 352 3.34 -6.37 -6.59
CA ASP A 352 3.06 -7.79 -6.59
C ASP A 352 3.35 -8.36 -7.98
N CYS A 353 4.26 -9.33 -8.03
CA CYS A 353 4.77 -9.90 -9.26
C CYS A 353 5.04 -11.41 -9.16
N ALA A 354 5.41 -12.01 -10.27
CA ALA A 354 5.92 -13.37 -10.37
C ALA A 354 6.97 -13.45 -11.49
N GLU A 355 7.55 -14.64 -11.67
CA GLU A 355 8.27 -14.98 -12.90
C GLU A 355 7.34 -15.86 -13.74
N ASN A 356 7.06 -15.48 -14.99
CA ASN A 356 6.22 -16.28 -15.88
C ASN A 356 7.01 -17.44 -16.51
N GLN A 357 6.33 -18.28 -17.31
CA GLN A 357 6.95 -19.45 -17.95
C GLN A 357 8.06 -19.10 -18.97
N ASN A 358 8.10 -17.85 -19.45
CA ASN A 358 9.15 -17.34 -20.33
C ASN A 358 10.35 -16.76 -19.57
N GLY A 359 10.30 -16.72 -18.23
CA GLY A 359 11.32 -16.10 -17.40
C GLY A 359 11.22 -14.57 -17.34
N GLU A 360 10.08 -13.98 -17.72
CA GLU A 360 9.84 -12.54 -17.65
C GLU A 360 9.25 -12.16 -16.28
N LEU A 361 9.49 -10.91 -15.86
CA LEU A 361 8.87 -10.35 -14.66
C LEU A 361 7.39 -10.06 -14.94
N LEU A 362 6.50 -10.92 -14.45
CA LEU A 362 5.06 -10.73 -14.56
C LEU A 362 4.56 -9.81 -13.45
N VAL A 363 3.99 -8.66 -13.78
CA VAL A 363 3.44 -7.70 -12.82
C VAL A 363 1.92 -7.86 -12.71
N PHE A 364 1.41 -8.04 -11.49
CA PHE A 364 -0.03 -8.16 -11.21
C PHE A 364 -0.67 -6.84 -10.77
N GLU A 365 0.05 -6.09 -9.94
CA GLU A 365 -0.33 -4.77 -9.45
C GLU A 365 0.89 -4.05 -8.88
N ALA A 366 0.80 -2.72 -8.86
CA ALA A 366 1.64 -1.87 -8.05
C ALA A 366 0.70 -0.98 -7.22
N ASP A 367 1.05 -0.74 -5.97
CA ASP A 367 0.25 0.07 -5.06
C ASP A 367 1.20 0.86 -4.13
N ASN A 368 0.71 1.91 -3.49
CA ASN A 368 1.46 2.61 -2.45
C ASN A 368 1.06 2.19 -1.04
N THR A 369 -0.02 1.43 -0.84
CA THR A 369 -0.63 1.19 0.48
C THR A 369 -0.46 -0.22 1.03
N ALA A 370 0.09 -1.17 0.27
CA ALA A 370 0.37 -2.49 0.78
C ALA A 370 1.30 -2.47 2.00
N VAL A 371 0.99 -3.37 2.94
CA VAL A 371 1.67 -3.44 4.22
C VAL A 371 3.03 -4.13 4.08
N VAL A 372 4.07 -3.48 4.60
CA VAL A 372 5.38 -4.07 4.86
C VAL A 372 5.64 -3.98 6.36
N HIS A 373 5.80 -5.12 7.02
CA HIS A 373 5.86 -5.20 8.48
C HIS A 373 6.84 -6.28 8.95
N ASN A 374 7.22 -6.22 10.24
CA ASN A 374 8.01 -7.25 10.90
C ASN A 374 7.22 -7.92 12.05
N MET A 375 5.99 -8.35 11.77
CA MET A 375 5.10 -9.01 12.74
C MET A 375 5.12 -10.54 12.65
N ASP A 376 5.60 -11.10 11.54
CA ASP A 376 5.67 -12.56 11.37
C ASP A 376 6.50 -13.22 12.48
N SER A 377 6.03 -14.37 12.97
CA SER A 377 6.69 -15.09 14.06
C SER A 377 8.15 -15.43 13.70
N PRO A 378 9.15 -14.96 14.46
CA PRO A 378 10.55 -15.26 14.20
C PRO A 378 10.89 -16.74 14.47
N VAL A 379 10.03 -17.46 15.19
CA VAL A 379 10.16 -18.92 15.39
C VAL A 379 9.78 -19.67 14.12
N VAL A 380 8.72 -19.23 13.44
CA VAL A 380 8.21 -19.87 12.21
C VAL A 380 8.97 -19.38 10.97
N PHE A 381 9.31 -18.09 10.92
CA PHE A 381 9.94 -17.41 9.79
C PHE A 381 11.24 -16.70 10.19
N PRO A 382 12.28 -17.42 10.64
CA PRO A 382 13.49 -16.82 11.21
C PRO A 382 14.27 -15.91 10.24
N TYR A 383 14.08 -16.09 8.93
CA TYR A 383 14.72 -15.31 7.87
C TYR A 383 14.04 -13.95 7.59
N LYS A 384 12.77 -13.75 8.01
CA LYS A 384 12.04 -12.51 7.74
C LYS A 384 12.53 -11.30 8.54
N PRO A 385 12.78 -11.39 9.87
CA PRO A 385 13.23 -10.23 10.62
C PRO A 385 14.50 -9.54 10.10
N PRO A 386 15.59 -10.23 9.75
CA PRO A 386 16.75 -9.56 9.15
C PRO A 386 16.43 -8.94 7.79
N GLN A 387 15.55 -9.55 6.99
CA GLN A 387 15.12 -8.98 5.71
C GLN A 387 14.27 -7.72 5.89
N MET A 388 13.29 -7.71 6.79
CA MET A 388 12.44 -6.53 7.04
C MET A 388 13.25 -5.34 7.57
N ARG A 389 14.23 -5.60 8.46
CA ARG A 389 15.13 -4.55 8.95
C ARG A 389 15.96 -3.90 7.84
N LYS A 390 16.33 -4.64 6.77
CA LYS A 390 17.01 -4.03 5.60
C LYS A 390 16.09 -3.03 4.90
N ILE A 391 14.80 -3.36 4.75
CA ILE A 391 13.81 -2.48 4.14
C ILE A 391 13.60 -1.23 5.00
N PHE A 392 13.42 -1.40 6.31
CA PHE A 392 13.23 -0.28 7.24
C PHE A 392 14.45 0.65 7.25
N ALA A 393 15.66 0.08 7.24
CA ALA A 393 16.90 0.85 7.10
C ALA A 393 16.98 1.60 5.76
N ALA A 394 16.54 1.00 4.66
CA ALA A 394 16.50 1.65 3.36
C ALA A 394 15.51 2.84 3.33
N PHE A 395 14.31 2.65 3.90
CA PHE A 395 13.27 3.68 3.97
C PHE A 395 13.70 4.86 4.84
N THR A 396 14.20 4.60 6.05
CA THR A 396 14.73 5.64 6.95
C THR A 396 15.93 6.39 6.36
N ALA A 397 16.81 5.69 5.64
CA ALA A 397 17.93 6.30 4.93
C ALA A 397 17.46 7.18 3.75
N MET A 398 16.42 6.77 3.03
CA MET A 398 15.79 7.58 1.97
C MET A 398 15.25 8.88 2.55
N LEU A 399 14.43 8.82 3.61
CA LEU A 399 13.91 10.01 4.29
C LEU A 399 15.03 10.96 4.72
N SER A 400 16.09 10.41 5.31
CA SER A 400 17.27 11.18 5.74
C SER A 400 18.00 11.87 4.58
N ARG A 401 18.15 11.20 3.43
CA ARG A 401 18.77 11.81 2.23
C ARG A 401 17.91 12.94 1.67
N ARG A 402 16.60 12.72 1.57
CA ARG A 402 15.64 13.68 1.01
C ARG A 402 15.59 14.96 1.85
N ALA A 403 15.56 14.82 3.17
CA ALA A 403 15.61 15.96 4.10
C ALA A 403 16.89 16.81 3.95
N LYS A 404 18.06 16.17 3.75
CA LYS A 404 19.35 16.87 3.59
C LYS A 404 19.52 17.55 2.23
N GLY A 405 18.93 17.01 1.16
CA GLY A 405 19.09 17.51 -0.20
C GLY A 405 18.67 18.99 -0.40
N ILE A 406 17.84 19.54 0.49
CA ILE A 406 17.48 20.97 0.49
C ILE A 406 18.51 21.81 1.27
N ALA A 407 19.07 21.29 2.36
CA ALA A 407 20.03 22.02 3.19
C ALA A 407 21.30 22.41 2.40
N GLU A 408 21.71 21.59 1.42
CA GLU A 408 22.85 21.90 0.54
C GLU A 408 22.47 22.85 -0.63
N ALA A 409 21.22 22.81 -1.11
CA ALA A 409 20.72 23.70 -2.17
C ALA A 409 20.46 25.15 -1.67
N ASP A 410 20.01 25.29 -0.42
CA ASP A 410 19.82 26.61 0.24
C ASP A 410 21.16 27.28 0.59
N VAL A 411 22.22 26.50 0.86
CA VAL A 411 23.57 27.05 1.12
C VAL A 411 24.26 27.48 -0.18
N GLY A 412 23.97 26.81 -1.31
CA GLY A 412 24.54 27.14 -2.62
C GLY A 412 23.88 28.33 -3.34
N THR A 413 22.71 28.79 -2.90
CA THR A 413 22.01 29.98 -3.43
C THR A 413 22.16 31.22 -2.57
N ALA A 414 22.75 31.08 -1.37
CA ALA A 414 23.04 32.16 -0.43
C ALA A 414 24.53 32.59 -0.42
N ALA A 415 25.35 32.08 -1.35
CA ALA A 415 26.75 32.46 -1.59
C ALA A 415 26.88 33.16 -2.95
#